data_AF-A0A6P8EZB8-F1
#
_entry.id   AF-A0A6P8EZB8-F1
#
_cell.length_a   1.000
_cell.length_b   1.000
_cell.length_c   1.000
_cell.angle_alpha   90.00
_cell.angle_beta   90.00
_cell.angle_gamma   90.00
#
_symmetry.space_group_name_H-M   'P 1'
#
loop_
_entity.id
_entity.type
_entity.pdbx_description
1 polymer ?
#
loop_
_entity_poly.entity_id
_entity_poly.type
_entity_poly.pdbx_seq_one_letter_code
_entity_poly.pdbx_strand_id
1 'polypeptide(L)'
;MFLCSGLSSSHCKLTKLSLAKCALTKDACGYVASALKANSTLTKLELSHNDVTDLGVEMLCDGLMSAQCRLSSLRLAACHLTYESCTSLANALQGEESSLRELNLNYNDLGDLGVKLLCDGNQCINANSKIQMLKLSECSLTEDSCEYLAYVLQSPSSNLKNLQLRDNDLQDTGVMLLSAGIKHANCRLQSLGLAGCGIKEDGFYSLAHALDCNPLHLEQLCLNFNNPRAQGIVSLFDQKSDPKYKLDTLILDSSEAFQLNPGPRKYFCPLTLDDRVPHDMDFISLRDKSVSTGSSMDASQYEIMLSKEALTKRCYWEVEVSGDRVEIGVSSRAQKSRRADDQMGQSGFFPCLVIYLNKLHGFLQNGEIMADCPDLDCPQRIGLYLNKNAECLSFYSVCEDKLTLLAKFPSTGFTKVTSAGKLFAACRIYSNSEAKLIS
;
A
#
# COMPACT_ATOMS: atom_id res chain seq x y z
N MET A 1 -21.59 -15.36 -10.13
CA MET A 1 -22.98 -15.48 -10.58
C MET A 1 -23.91 -16.11 -9.54
N PHE A 2 -23.77 -17.39 -9.17
CA PHE A 2 -24.70 -18.06 -8.23
C PHE A 2 -24.81 -17.40 -6.85
N LEU A 3 -23.70 -16.88 -6.32
CA LEU A 3 -23.73 -16.10 -5.09
C LEU A 3 -24.63 -14.86 -5.24
N CYS A 4 -24.50 -14.13 -6.34
CA CYS A 4 -25.28 -12.93 -6.62
C CYS A 4 -26.78 -13.24 -6.78
N SER A 5 -27.14 -14.36 -7.42
CA SER A 5 -28.56 -14.79 -7.45
C SER A 5 -29.11 -15.09 -6.05
N GLY A 6 -28.28 -15.66 -5.16
CA GLY A 6 -28.65 -15.85 -3.76
C GLY A 6 -28.82 -14.52 -3.02
N LEU A 7 -27.94 -13.55 -3.28
CA LEU A 7 -28.04 -12.20 -2.70
C LEU A 7 -29.30 -11.46 -3.17
N SER A 8 -29.70 -11.61 -4.43
CA SER A 8 -30.92 -11.00 -4.96
C SER A 8 -32.21 -11.60 -4.42
N SER A 9 -32.16 -12.74 -3.71
CA SER A 9 -33.35 -13.35 -3.13
C SER A 9 -33.94 -12.49 -2.02
N SER A 10 -35.27 -12.35 -2.00
CA SER A 10 -36.00 -11.71 -0.88
C SER A 10 -35.82 -12.42 0.46
N HIS A 11 -35.38 -13.67 0.45
CA HIS A 11 -35.06 -14.43 1.65
C HIS A 11 -33.61 -14.23 2.15
N CYS A 12 -32.79 -13.48 1.41
CA CYS A 12 -31.40 -13.22 1.80
C CYS A 12 -31.33 -12.30 3.03
N LYS A 13 -30.77 -12.83 4.12
CA LYS A 13 -30.54 -12.10 5.38
C LYS A 13 -29.08 -11.65 5.56
N LEU A 14 -28.23 -11.83 4.55
CA LEU A 14 -26.81 -11.55 4.66
C LEU A 14 -26.56 -10.05 4.76
N THR A 15 -25.96 -9.61 5.86
CA THR A 15 -25.67 -8.18 6.10
C THR A 15 -24.23 -7.80 5.78
N LYS A 16 -23.31 -8.76 5.70
CA LYS A 16 -21.89 -8.57 5.43
C LYS A 16 -21.39 -9.64 4.47
N LEU A 17 -20.68 -9.21 3.43
CA LEU A 17 -20.07 -10.10 2.45
C LEU A 17 -18.62 -9.69 2.22
N SER A 18 -17.71 -10.66 2.30
CA SER A 18 -16.33 -10.48 1.91
C SER A 18 -15.99 -11.43 0.78
N LEU A 19 -15.51 -10.85 -0.32
CA LEU A 19 -14.99 -11.54 -1.51
C LEU A 19 -13.56 -11.08 -1.79
N ALA A 20 -12.82 -10.66 -0.75
CA ALA A 20 -11.44 -10.26 -0.92
C ALA A 20 -10.58 -11.44 -1.40
N LYS A 21 -9.66 -11.18 -2.34
CA LYS A 21 -8.71 -12.18 -2.88
C LYS A 21 -9.38 -13.38 -3.56
N CYS A 22 -10.58 -13.16 -4.11
CA CYS A 22 -11.35 -14.19 -4.81
C CYS A 22 -11.09 -14.24 -6.32
N ALA A 23 -10.08 -13.50 -6.82
CA ALA A 23 -9.77 -13.39 -8.25
C ALA A 23 -10.99 -12.90 -9.07
N LEU A 24 -11.76 -11.98 -8.50
CA LEU A 24 -12.86 -11.33 -9.20
C LEU A 24 -12.30 -10.37 -10.25
N THR A 25 -12.97 -10.32 -11.39
CA THR A 25 -12.70 -9.36 -12.48
C THR A 25 -13.80 -8.31 -12.53
N LYS A 26 -13.64 -7.30 -13.39
CA LYS A 26 -14.70 -6.32 -13.71
C LYS A 26 -16.05 -6.96 -14.06
N ASP A 27 -16.09 -8.11 -14.72
CA ASP A 27 -17.37 -8.77 -15.07
C ASP A 27 -18.13 -9.26 -13.83
N ALA A 28 -17.41 -9.65 -12.77
CA ALA A 28 -18.02 -10.01 -11.49
C ALA A 28 -18.80 -8.83 -10.89
N CYS A 29 -18.33 -7.60 -11.13
CA CYS A 29 -18.91 -6.37 -10.60
C CYS A 29 -20.31 -6.10 -11.15
N GLY A 30 -20.58 -6.42 -12.43
CA GLY A 30 -21.92 -6.33 -12.99
C GLY A 30 -22.94 -7.24 -12.28
N TYR A 31 -22.54 -8.45 -11.90
CA TYR A 31 -23.39 -9.36 -11.11
C TYR A 31 -23.60 -8.85 -9.68
N VAL A 32 -22.57 -8.29 -9.05
CA VAL A 32 -22.69 -7.69 -7.71
C VAL A 32 -23.60 -6.47 -7.76
N ALA A 33 -23.46 -5.60 -8.75
CA ALA A 33 -24.31 -4.44 -8.95
C ALA A 33 -25.78 -4.83 -9.12
N SER A 34 -26.05 -5.85 -9.95
CA SER A 34 -27.40 -6.41 -10.15
C SER A 34 -27.99 -6.95 -8.85
N ALA A 35 -27.16 -7.58 -8.00
CA ALA A 35 -27.58 -8.05 -6.69
C ALA A 35 -27.88 -6.91 -5.73
N LEU A 36 -27.07 -5.84 -5.70
CA LEU A 36 -27.32 -4.66 -4.87
C LEU A 36 -28.63 -3.96 -5.21
N LYS A 37 -29.04 -3.95 -6.49
CA LYS A 37 -30.34 -3.40 -6.92
C LYS A 37 -31.55 -4.14 -6.35
N ALA A 38 -31.40 -5.43 -6.03
CA ALA A 38 -32.48 -6.27 -5.50
C ALA A 38 -32.35 -6.54 -3.99
N ASN A 39 -31.15 -6.37 -3.42
CA ASN A 39 -30.86 -6.72 -2.04
C ASN A 39 -30.98 -5.50 -1.11
N SER A 40 -31.83 -5.62 -0.10
CA SER A 40 -32.07 -4.57 0.92
C SER A 40 -31.44 -4.86 2.29
N THR A 41 -30.65 -5.94 2.42
CA THR A 41 -30.10 -6.41 3.69
C THR A 41 -28.59 -6.22 3.82
N LEU A 42 -27.87 -6.19 2.71
CA LEU A 42 -26.41 -6.09 2.68
C LEU A 42 -25.97 -4.67 3.02
N THR A 43 -25.18 -4.56 4.09
CA THR A 43 -24.70 -3.29 4.64
C THR A 43 -23.19 -3.13 4.53
N LYS A 44 -22.43 -4.23 4.38
CA LYS A 44 -20.98 -4.20 4.22
C LYS A 44 -20.53 -5.12 3.10
N LEU A 45 -19.71 -4.59 2.20
CA LEU A 45 -19.17 -5.31 1.05
C LEU A 45 -17.67 -5.06 0.97
N GLU A 46 -16.91 -6.16 0.94
CA GLU A 46 -15.46 -6.16 0.88
C GLU A 46 -15.02 -6.86 -0.41
N LEU A 47 -14.44 -6.10 -1.34
CA LEU A 47 -13.96 -6.55 -2.65
C LEU A 47 -12.45 -6.33 -2.83
N SER A 48 -11.72 -5.95 -1.78
CA SER A 48 -10.29 -5.64 -1.87
C SER A 48 -9.45 -6.79 -2.45
N HIS A 49 -8.33 -6.46 -3.10
CA HIS A 49 -7.42 -7.44 -3.71
C HIS A 49 -8.09 -8.29 -4.80
N ASN A 50 -8.82 -7.64 -5.70
CA ASN A 50 -9.40 -8.24 -6.90
C ASN A 50 -9.16 -7.29 -8.08
N ASP A 51 -9.26 -7.81 -9.30
CA ASP A 51 -9.10 -7.03 -10.53
C ASP A 51 -10.41 -6.32 -10.91
N VAL A 52 -10.89 -5.45 -10.01
CA VAL A 52 -12.14 -4.70 -10.21
C VAL A 52 -11.96 -3.69 -11.34
N THR A 53 -10.84 -2.95 -11.36
CA THR A 53 -10.53 -1.87 -12.32
C THR A 53 -11.55 -0.73 -12.32
N ASP A 54 -11.29 0.34 -13.08
CA ASP A 54 -12.22 1.46 -13.19
C ASP A 54 -13.59 1.05 -13.77
N LEU A 55 -13.61 0.19 -14.80
CA LEU A 55 -14.86 -0.30 -15.39
C LEU A 55 -15.70 -1.11 -14.40
N GLY A 56 -15.07 -1.89 -13.51
CA GLY A 56 -15.80 -2.63 -12.49
C GLY A 56 -16.44 -1.70 -11.45
N VAL A 57 -15.76 -0.61 -11.07
CA VAL A 57 -16.31 0.40 -10.17
C VAL A 57 -17.49 1.13 -10.82
N GLU A 58 -17.37 1.50 -12.10
CA GLU A 58 -18.48 2.07 -12.86
C GLU A 58 -19.73 1.17 -12.79
N MET A 59 -19.57 -0.13 -13.09
CA MET A 59 -20.65 -1.11 -12.97
C MET A 59 -21.19 -1.23 -11.54
N LEU A 60 -20.33 -1.24 -10.51
CA LEU A 60 -20.77 -1.29 -9.11
C LEU A 60 -21.60 -0.06 -8.72
N CYS A 61 -21.21 1.12 -9.21
CA CYS A 61 -21.90 2.37 -8.91
C CYS A 61 -23.35 2.36 -9.40
N ASP A 62 -23.66 1.71 -10.52
CA ASP A 62 -25.05 1.49 -10.95
C ASP A 62 -25.90 0.78 -9.88
N GLY A 63 -25.30 -0.15 -9.13
CA GLY A 63 -25.94 -0.84 -8.01
C GLY A 63 -26.01 0.02 -6.75
N LEU A 64 -24.98 0.82 -6.47
CA LEU A 64 -24.95 1.72 -5.31
C LEU A 64 -25.99 2.84 -5.40
N MET A 65 -26.31 3.30 -6.61
CA MET A 65 -27.31 4.35 -6.86
C MET A 65 -28.77 3.85 -6.75
N SER A 66 -29.00 2.55 -6.55
CA SER A 66 -30.36 2.02 -6.36
C SER A 66 -30.92 2.36 -4.98
N ALA A 67 -32.20 2.76 -4.94
CA ALA A 67 -32.93 3.05 -3.70
C ALA A 67 -33.05 1.84 -2.74
N GLN A 68 -32.89 0.62 -3.26
CA GLN A 68 -32.90 -0.60 -2.47
C GLN A 68 -31.56 -0.85 -1.77
N CYS A 69 -30.47 -0.25 -2.27
CA CYS A 69 -29.13 -0.49 -1.75
C CYS A 69 -28.97 0.11 -0.34
N ARG A 70 -28.65 -0.76 0.63
CA ARG A 70 -28.42 -0.37 2.04
C ARG A 70 -26.94 -0.41 2.43
N LEU A 71 -26.05 -0.37 1.44
CA LEU A 71 -24.63 -0.49 1.68
C LEU A 71 -24.06 0.73 2.42
N SER A 72 -23.62 0.49 3.65
CA SER A 72 -22.99 1.49 4.52
C SER A 72 -21.46 1.47 4.50
N SER A 73 -20.86 0.36 4.08
CA SER A 73 -19.41 0.16 4.06
C SER A 73 -19.00 -0.56 2.78
N LEU A 74 -18.13 0.08 1.99
CA LEU A 74 -17.56 -0.46 0.76
C LEU A 74 -16.04 -0.41 0.86
N ARG A 75 -15.40 -1.54 0.55
CA ARG A 75 -13.94 -1.65 0.56
C ARG A 75 -13.45 -2.19 -0.78
N LEU A 76 -12.60 -1.39 -1.41
CA LEU A 76 -12.02 -1.59 -2.74
C LEU A 76 -10.51 -1.36 -2.69
N ALA A 77 -9.86 -1.82 -1.61
CA ALA A 77 -8.42 -1.59 -1.46
C ALA A 77 -7.64 -2.52 -2.41
N ALA A 78 -6.58 -2.01 -3.04
CA ALA A 78 -5.77 -2.76 -4.02
C ALA A 78 -6.65 -3.42 -5.11
N CYS A 79 -7.44 -2.60 -5.80
CA CYS A 79 -8.39 -3.01 -6.83
C CYS A 79 -8.03 -2.55 -8.25
N HIS A 80 -6.81 -2.04 -8.43
CA HIS A 80 -6.31 -1.43 -9.67
C HIS A 80 -7.17 -0.24 -10.13
N LEU A 81 -7.58 0.60 -9.18
CA LEU A 81 -8.37 1.80 -9.48
C LEU A 81 -7.45 2.98 -9.78
N THR A 82 -7.89 3.85 -10.69
CA THR A 82 -7.25 5.13 -11.01
C THR A 82 -8.19 6.29 -10.67
N TYR A 83 -7.85 7.51 -11.09
CA TYR A 83 -8.74 8.66 -10.94
C TYR A 83 -10.09 8.48 -11.66
N GLU A 84 -10.20 7.62 -12.68
CA GLU A 84 -11.46 7.42 -13.42
C GLU A 84 -12.57 6.86 -12.52
N SER A 85 -12.24 5.90 -11.66
CA SER A 85 -13.15 5.38 -10.62
C SER A 85 -13.73 6.47 -9.72
N CYS A 86 -12.96 7.53 -9.47
CA CYS A 86 -13.35 8.58 -8.53
C CYS A 86 -14.57 9.36 -9.03
N THR A 87 -14.72 9.57 -10.33
CA THR A 87 -15.92 10.20 -10.92
C THR A 87 -17.18 9.36 -10.68
N SER A 88 -17.11 8.05 -10.92
CA SER A 88 -18.25 7.14 -10.72
C SER A 88 -18.62 7.03 -9.24
N LEU A 89 -17.62 6.94 -8.36
CA LEU A 89 -17.83 6.91 -6.91
C LEU A 89 -18.43 8.21 -6.41
N ALA A 90 -17.90 9.34 -6.86
CA ALA A 90 -18.44 10.67 -6.60
C ALA A 90 -19.95 10.68 -6.91
N ASN A 91 -20.35 10.39 -8.14
CA ASN A 91 -21.77 10.39 -8.53
C ASN A 91 -22.64 9.50 -7.61
N ALA A 92 -22.16 8.31 -7.26
CA ALA A 92 -22.89 7.40 -6.36
C ALA A 92 -22.99 7.90 -4.90
N LEU A 93 -22.04 8.71 -4.45
CA LEU A 93 -22.06 9.31 -3.10
C LEU A 93 -22.99 10.52 -2.99
N GLN A 94 -23.31 11.19 -4.09
CA GLN A 94 -24.23 12.34 -4.12
C GLN A 94 -25.70 11.99 -4.03
N GLY A 95 -26.08 10.80 -4.51
CA GLY A 95 -27.47 10.39 -4.54
C GLY A 95 -28.10 10.46 -3.15
N GLU A 96 -29.30 11.02 -3.05
CA GLU A 96 -30.03 11.15 -1.77
C GLU A 96 -30.22 9.78 -1.08
N GLU A 97 -30.41 8.75 -1.90
CA GLU A 97 -30.57 7.35 -1.51
C GLU A 97 -29.27 6.69 -1.04
N SER A 98 -28.11 7.32 -1.27
CA SER A 98 -26.82 6.76 -0.88
C SER A 98 -26.78 6.52 0.63
N SER A 99 -26.49 5.29 1.01
CA SER A 99 -26.37 4.88 2.41
C SER A 99 -24.91 4.71 2.85
N LEU A 100 -23.95 5.02 1.98
CA LEU A 100 -22.54 4.80 2.26
C LEU A 100 -22.02 5.75 3.34
N ARG A 101 -21.27 5.19 4.29
CA ARG A 101 -20.65 5.88 5.43
C ARG A 101 -19.14 5.63 5.49
N GLU A 102 -18.70 4.46 5.06
CA GLU A 102 -17.31 4.06 5.04
C GLU A 102 -16.89 3.70 3.62
N LEU A 103 -15.83 4.36 3.13
CA LEU A 103 -15.22 4.06 1.84
C LEU A 103 -13.71 3.84 2.03
N ASN A 104 -13.24 2.66 1.65
CA ASN A 104 -11.82 2.31 1.68
C ASN A 104 -11.29 2.10 0.26
N LEU A 105 -10.42 3.02 -0.17
CA LEU A 105 -9.76 3.01 -1.49
C LEU A 105 -8.25 2.85 -1.37
N ASN A 106 -7.73 2.44 -0.20
CA ASN A 106 -6.29 2.27 0.03
C ASN A 106 -5.61 1.48 -1.08
N TYR A 107 -4.33 1.79 -1.33
CA TYR A 107 -3.47 1.04 -2.25
C TYR A 107 -3.98 1.04 -3.71
N ASN A 108 -4.64 2.11 -4.15
CA ASN A 108 -5.01 2.34 -5.55
C ASN A 108 -4.36 3.62 -6.07
N ASP A 109 -4.02 3.68 -7.35
CA ASP A 109 -3.25 4.78 -7.94
C ASP A 109 -4.17 5.94 -8.37
N LEU A 110 -4.83 6.56 -7.39
CA LEU A 110 -5.85 7.57 -7.66
C LEU A 110 -5.24 8.93 -8.06
N GLY A 111 -4.09 9.28 -7.48
CA GLY A 111 -3.45 10.58 -7.66
C GLY A 111 -4.29 11.76 -7.15
N ASP A 112 -3.74 12.96 -7.28
CA ASP A 112 -4.41 14.19 -6.83
C ASP A 112 -5.71 14.47 -7.59
N LEU A 113 -5.75 14.10 -8.88
CA LEU A 113 -6.97 14.20 -9.68
C LEU A 113 -8.11 13.34 -9.13
N GLY A 114 -7.81 12.15 -8.60
CA GLY A 114 -8.83 11.30 -7.97
C GLY A 114 -9.43 11.94 -6.73
N VAL A 115 -8.60 12.54 -5.86
CA VAL A 115 -9.08 13.26 -4.67
C VAL A 115 -9.87 14.49 -5.05
N LYS A 116 -9.40 15.26 -6.04
CA LYS A 116 -10.14 16.37 -6.62
C LYS A 116 -11.54 15.93 -7.04
N LEU A 117 -11.66 14.87 -7.84
CA LEU A 117 -12.96 14.37 -8.31
C LEU A 117 -13.86 13.87 -7.18
N LEU A 118 -13.30 13.28 -6.13
CA LEU A 118 -14.06 12.87 -4.94
C LEU A 118 -14.54 14.04 -4.06
N CYS A 119 -13.83 15.18 -4.08
CA CYS A 119 -13.97 16.24 -3.09
C CYS A 119 -14.42 17.61 -3.64
N ASP A 120 -14.34 17.85 -4.97
CA ASP A 120 -14.63 19.15 -5.58
C ASP A 120 -16.07 19.60 -5.29
N GLY A 121 -16.28 20.91 -5.13
CA GLY A 121 -17.47 21.50 -4.52
C GLY A 121 -18.80 21.30 -5.26
N ASN A 122 -18.75 20.85 -6.52
CA ASN A 122 -19.92 20.44 -7.30
C ASN A 122 -20.17 18.93 -7.25
N GLN A 123 -19.21 18.17 -6.71
CA GLN A 123 -19.15 16.71 -6.63
C GLN A 123 -18.77 16.26 -5.20
N CYS A 124 -19.83 15.99 -4.43
CA CYS A 124 -19.97 14.83 -3.54
C CYS A 124 -19.74 15.00 -2.04
N ILE A 125 -18.56 15.33 -1.54
CA ILE A 125 -18.33 15.21 -0.08
C ILE A 125 -18.90 16.38 0.75
N ASN A 126 -19.35 17.47 0.11
CA ASN A 126 -19.72 18.66 0.86
C ASN A 126 -21.17 18.69 1.35
N ALA A 127 -22.24 18.48 0.57
CA ALA A 127 -23.61 18.79 1.02
C ALA A 127 -24.48 17.59 1.46
N ASN A 128 -24.40 16.46 0.76
CA ASN A 128 -25.30 15.30 0.98
C ASN A 128 -24.56 13.98 1.24
N SER A 129 -23.23 13.97 1.15
CA SER A 129 -22.46 12.77 1.47
C SER A 129 -22.57 12.46 2.94
N LYS A 130 -22.91 11.20 3.19
CA LYS A 130 -23.00 10.64 4.53
C LYS A 130 -21.67 9.99 4.93
N ILE A 131 -20.61 10.13 4.14
CA ILE A 131 -19.29 9.55 4.41
C ILE A 131 -18.73 10.10 5.72
N GLN A 132 -18.43 9.18 6.62
CA GLN A 132 -17.82 9.41 7.92
C GLN A 132 -16.38 8.89 7.98
N MET A 133 -16.04 7.90 7.15
CA MET A 133 -14.70 7.32 7.09
C MET A 133 -14.24 7.22 5.63
N LEU A 134 -13.11 7.87 5.35
CA LEU A 134 -12.43 7.80 4.06
C LEU A 134 -11.00 7.33 4.26
N LYS A 135 -10.62 6.26 3.54
CA LYS A 135 -9.26 5.73 3.57
C LYS A 135 -8.63 5.81 2.18
N LEU A 136 -7.52 6.54 2.10
CA LEU A 136 -6.76 6.88 0.90
C LEU A 136 -5.26 6.65 1.15
N SER A 137 -4.91 5.64 1.96
CA SER A 137 -3.51 5.34 2.26
C SER A 137 -2.81 4.77 1.03
N GLU A 138 -1.63 5.30 0.72
CA GLU A 138 -0.81 4.89 -0.42
C GLU A 138 -1.61 4.96 -1.74
N CYS A 139 -2.18 6.15 -1.99
CA CYS A 139 -2.99 6.45 -3.15
C CYS A 139 -2.32 7.39 -4.16
N SER A 140 -0.99 7.53 -4.05
CA SER A 140 -0.16 8.43 -4.87
C SER A 140 -0.58 9.90 -4.75
N LEU A 141 -1.00 10.32 -3.55
CA LEU A 141 -1.40 11.70 -3.29
C LEU A 141 -0.17 12.56 -2.95
N THR A 142 -0.24 13.83 -3.32
CA THR A 142 0.76 14.86 -3.01
C THR A 142 0.15 15.99 -2.19
N GLU A 143 0.90 17.09 -2.02
CA GLU A 143 0.42 18.33 -1.41
C GLU A 143 -0.84 18.90 -2.08
N ASP A 144 -1.03 18.71 -3.39
CA ASP A 144 -2.17 19.24 -4.15
C ASP A 144 -3.51 18.64 -3.67
N SER A 145 -3.52 17.35 -3.28
CA SER A 145 -4.71 16.71 -2.70
C SER A 145 -5.20 17.39 -1.42
N CYS A 146 -4.28 18.03 -0.67
CA CYS A 146 -4.58 18.57 0.64
C CYS A 146 -5.47 19.80 0.59
N GLU A 147 -5.46 20.57 -0.50
CA GLU A 147 -6.37 21.70 -0.71
C GLU A 147 -7.82 21.22 -0.73
N TYR A 148 -8.12 20.18 -1.51
CA TYR A 148 -9.45 19.61 -1.64
C TYR A 148 -9.94 18.96 -0.34
N LEU A 149 -9.05 18.25 0.36
CA LEU A 149 -9.37 17.64 1.65
C LEU A 149 -9.60 18.72 2.72
N ALA A 150 -8.80 19.78 2.74
CA ALA A 150 -9.01 20.91 3.65
C ALA A 150 -10.37 21.58 3.41
N TYR A 151 -10.77 21.74 2.14
CA TYR A 151 -12.09 22.24 1.77
C TYR A 151 -13.23 21.36 2.32
N VAL A 152 -13.07 20.03 2.28
CA VAL A 152 -14.01 19.08 2.90
C VAL A 152 -14.07 19.27 4.42
N LEU A 153 -12.91 19.43 5.08
CA LEU A 153 -12.83 19.55 6.54
C LEU A 153 -13.46 20.86 7.07
N GLN A 154 -13.37 21.95 6.32
CA GLN A 154 -13.98 23.24 6.70
C GLN A 154 -15.48 23.34 6.38
N SER A 155 -16.02 22.41 5.59
CA SER A 155 -17.41 22.46 5.14
C SER A 155 -18.40 22.14 6.29
N PRO A 156 -19.44 22.97 6.52
CA PRO A 156 -20.39 22.77 7.61
C PRO A 156 -21.24 21.50 7.47
N SER A 157 -21.37 20.99 6.25
CA SER A 157 -22.17 19.81 5.90
C SER A 157 -21.34 18.53 5.78
N SER A 158 -20.03 18.61 6.00
CA SER A 158 -19.16 17.44 6.07
C SER A 158 -19.49 16.56 7.28
N ASN A 159 -19.60 15.25 7.03
CA ASN A 159 -19.80 14.23 8.06
C ASN A 159 -18.51 13.46 8.37
N LEU A 160 -17.38 13.87 7.78
CA LEU A 160 -16.12 13.14 7.86
C LEU A 160 -15.56 13.17 9.29
N LYS A 161 -15.39 11.98 9.87
CA LYS A 161 -14.88 11.76 11.22
C LYS A 161 -13.53 11.05 11.22
N ASN A 162 -13.23 10.28 10.19
CA ASN A 162 -12.00 9.51 10.09
C ASN A 162 -11.40 9.64 8.69
N LEU A 163 -10.16 10.12 8.64
CA LEU A 163 -9.39 10.31 7.42
C LEU A 163 -8.03 9.61 7.54
N GLN A 164 -7.76 8.65 6.66
CA GLN A 164 -6.50 7.89 6.65
C GLN A 164 -5.72 8.15 5.36
N LEU A 165 -4.62 8.91 5.47
CA LEU A 165 -3.78 9.38 4.36
C LEU A 165 -2.35 8.82 4.40
N ARG A 166 -2.11 7.81 5.24
CA ARG A 166 -0.79 7.19 5.44
C ARG A 166 -0.08 6.88 4.10
N ASP A 167 1.22 7.16 4.05
CA ASP A 167 2.11 6.94 2.89
C ASP A 167 1.68 7.61 1.59
N ASN A 168 1.28 8.87 1.70
CA ASN A 168 1.20 9.79 0.57
C ASN A 168 2.24 10.89 0.74
N ASP A 169 2.77 11.45 -0.34
CA ASP A 169 3.84 12.46 -0.27
C ASP A 169 3.28 13.87 -0.05
N LEU A 170 2.62 14.07 1.09
CA LEU A 170 1.90 15.32 1.39
C LEU A 170 2.84 16.45 1.81
N GLN A 171 4.00 16.11 2.39
CA GLN A 171 5.02 17.05 2.87
C GLN A 171 4.47 18.08 3.87
N ASP A 172 5.27 19.09 4.23
CA ASP A 172 4.85 20.15 5.17
C ASP A 172 3.76 21.04 4.56
N THR A 173 3.91 21.40 3.30
CA THR A 173 2.99 22.21 2.49
C THR A 173 1.57 21.62 2.50
N GLY A 174 1.41 20.35 2.19
CA GLY A 174 0.12 19.68 2.24
C GLY A 174 -0.46 19.60 3.65
N VAL A 175 0.36 19.31 4.66
CA VAL A 175 -0.11 19.27 6.06
C VAL A 175 -0.50 20.64 6.57
N MET A 176 0.13 21.72 6.13
CA MET A 176 -0.29 23.09 6.44
C MET A 176 -1.69 23.39 5.87
N LEU A 177 -1.98 22.93 4.65
CA LEU A 177 -3.33 23.04 4.06
C LEU A 177 -4.35 22.24 4.87
N LEU A 178 -4.06 20.98 5.21
CA LEU A 178 -4.93 20.17 6.07
C LEU A 178 -5.14 20.82 7.44
N SER A 179 -4.10 21.40 8.02
CA SER A 179 -4.13 22.10 9.31
C SER A 179 -5.06 23.33 9.25
N ALA A 180 -5.10 24.05 8.14
CA ALA A 180 -6.07 25.13 7.93
C ALA A 180 -7.52 24.61 7.96
N GLY A 181 -7.78 23.45 7.35
CA GLY A 181 -9.09 22.77 7.43
C GLY A 181 -9.44 22.28 8.83
N ILE A 182 -8.49 21.69 9.56
CA ILE A 182 -8.67 21.18 10.94
C ILE A 182 -8.95 22.33 11.92
N LYS A 183 -8.24 23.45 11.76
CA LYS A 183 -8.41 24.67 12.56
C LYS A 183 -9.82 25.27 12.42
N HIS A 184 -10.53 24.98 11.34
CA HIS A 184 -11.85 25.56 11.09
C HIS A 184 -12.90 25.04 12.09
N ALA A 185 -13.78 25.92 12.58
CA ALA A 185 -14.78 25.58 13.60
C ALA A 185 -15.83 24.52 13.16
N ASN A 186 -15.95 24.29 11.86
CA ASN A 186 -16.83 23.25 11.31
C ASN A 186 -16.17 21.86 11.27
N CYS A 187 -14.86 21.76 11.47
CA CYS A 187 -14.17 20.49 11.38
C CYS A 187 -14.60 19.56 12.52
N ARG A 188 -15.09 18.37 12.17
CA ARG A 188 -15.58 17.33 13.11
C ARG A 188 -14.71 16.08 13.09
N LEU A 189 -13.48 16.19 12.57
CA LEU A 189 -12.59 15.07 12.40
C LEU A 189 -12.16 14.52 13.77
N GLN A 190 -12.35 13.22 13.98
CA GLN A 190 -12.02 12.52 15.22
C GLN A 190 -10.74 11.68 15.10
N SER A 191 -10.41 11.20 13.90
CA SER A 191 -9.23 10.37 13.68
C SER A 191 -8.52 10.78 12.39
N LEU A 192 -7.21 11.04 12.50
CA LEU A 192 -6.35 11.43 11.40
C LEU A 192 -5.09 10.54 11.34
N GLY A 193 -4.90 9.86 10.21
CA GLY A 193 -3.69 9.09 9.93
C GLY A 193 -2.82 9.76 8.89
N LEU A 194 -1.67 10.26 9.31
CA LEU A 194 -0.66 10.96 8.50
C LEU A 194 0.72 10.27 8.56
N ALA A 195 0.72 8.99 8.88
CA ALA A 195 1.94 8.21 9.01
C ALA A 195 2.70 8.16 7.68
N GLY A 196 4.00 8.44 7.69
CA GLY A 196 4.82 8.33 6.49
C GLY A 196 4.48 9.34 5.40
N CYS A 197 3.98 10.53 5.78
CA CYS A 197 3.53 11.55 4.83
C CYS A 197 4.60 12.58 4.42
N GLY A 198 5.87 12.36 4.79
CA GLY A 198 6.97 13.27 4.47
C GLY A 198 6.99 14.54 5.33
N ILE A 199 6.30 14.52 6.48
CA ILE A 199 6.14 15.66 7.38
C ILE A 199 7.47 15.95 8.09
N LYS A 200 7.86 17.22 8.12
CA LYS A 200 8.98 17.76 8.88
C LYS A 200 8.47 18.80 9.88
N GLU A 201 9.38 19.59 10.42
CA GLU A 201 9.15 20.49 11.55
C GLU A 201 7.98 21.46 11.33
N ASP A 202 7.91 22.14 10.18
CA ASP A 202 6.85 23.12 9.89
C ASP A 202 5.45 22.48 9.86
N GLY A 203 5.33 21.28 9.29
CA GLY A 203 4.07 20.55 9.27
C GLY A 203 3.63 20.10 10.67
N PHE A 204 4.57 19.68 11.53
CA PHE A 204 4.27 19.36 12.94
C PHE A 204 3.77 20.58 13.72
N TYR A 205 4.44 21.74 13.59
CA TYR A 205 3.99 22.97 14.25
C TYR A 205 2.63 23.44 13.76
N SER A 206 2.40 23.39 12.45
CA SER A 206 1.11 23.77 11.87
C SER A 206 -0.03 22.93 12.41
N LEU A 207 0.20 21.61 12.52
CA LEU A 207 -0.80 20.68 13.04
C LEU A 207 -1.04 20.88 14.53
N ALA A 208 0.01 21.04 15.34
CA ALA A 208 -0.14 21.34 16.76
C ALA A 208 -0.96 22.62 16.97
N HIS A 209 -0.60 23.69 16.27
CA HIS A 209 -1.34 24.96 16.34
C HIS A 209 -2.80 24.84 15.87
N ALA A 210 -3.09 23.98 14.88
CA ALA A 210 -4.47 23.71 14.47
C ALA A 210 -5.29 23.04 15.58
N LEU A 211 -4.68 22.12 16.35
CA LEU A 211 -5.32 21.51 17.52
C LEU A 211 -5.51 22.49 18.66
N ASP A 212 -4.59 23.45 18.85
CA ASP A 212 -4.76 24.55 19.81
C ASP A 212 -5.95 25.44 19.47
N CYS A 213 -6.17 25.68 18.18
CA CYS A 213 -7.29 26.48 17.70
C CYS A 213 -8.64 25.72 17.71
N ASN A 214 -8.62 24.40 17.50
CA ASN A 214 -9.81 23.55 17.49
C ASN A 214 -9.57 22.23 18.24
N PRO A 215 -9.56 22.24 19.59
CA PRO A 215 -9.18 21.08 20.39
C PRO A 215 -10.31 20.05 20.57
N LEU A 216 -11.50 20.33 20.03
CA LEU A 216 -12.77 19.74 20.48
C LEU A 216 -13.09 18.35 19.92
N HIS A 217 -12.47 17.96 18.81
CA HIS A 217 -12.93 16.82 18.02
C HIS A 217 -11.90 15.74 17.80
N LEU A 218 -10.63 16.09 17.56
CA LEU A 218 -9.63 15.09 17.23
C LEU A 218 -9.27 14.26 18.46
N GLU A 219 -9.57 12.97 18.39
CA GLU A 219 -9.34 11.98 19.45
C GLU A 219 -8.08 11.16 19.14
N GLN A 220 -7.84 10.83 17.86
CA GLN A 220 -6.74 9.97 17.46
C GLN A 220 -5.89 10.60 16.36
N LEU A 221 -4.57 10.62 16.57
CA LEU A 221 -3.60 11.16 15.62
C LEU A 221 -2.42 10.20 15.45
N CYS A 222 -2.13 9.82 14.20
CA CYS A 222 -1.04 8.91 13.88
C CYS A 222 -0.05 9.59 12.91
N LEU A 223 1.15 9.86 13.41
CA LEU A 223 2.22 10.64 12.77
C LEU A 223 3.55 9.88 12.66
N ASN A 224 3.57 8.59 12.95
CA ASN A 224 4.79 7.77 12.81
C ASN A 224 5.34 7.74 11.37
N PHE A 225 6.60 7.38 11.21
CA PHE A 225 7.36 7.35 9.97
C PHE A 225 7.48 8.73 9.27
N ASN A 226 7.34 9.82 10.02
CA ASN A 226 7.67 11.17 9.58
C ASN A 226 9.01 11.62 10.20
N ASN A 227 9.46 12.81 9.82
CA ASN A 227 10.79 13.28 10.19
C ASN A 227 10.73 14.52 11.10
N PRO A 228 10.51 14.34 12.41
CA PRO A 228 10.34 15.46 13.32
C PRO A 228 11.56 16.40 13.33
N ARG A 229 12.81 15.88 13.23
CA ARG A 229 14.13 16.56 13.39
C ARG A 229 14.31 17.46 14.63
N ALA A 230 13.26 18.04 15.19
CA ALA A 230 13.27 18.86 16.38
C ALA A 230 12.99 18.02 17.63
N GLN A 231 13.87 18.16 18.63
CA GLN A 231 13.56 17.76 20.00
C GLN A 231 12.32 18.54 20.47
N GLY A 232 11.41 17.89 21.19
CA GLY A 232 10.22 18.55 21.75
C GLY A 232 8.97 18.56 20.86
N ILE A 233 8.95 17.89 19.70
CA ILE A 233 7.69 17.73 18.94
C ILE A 233 6.63 16.96 19.73
N VAL A 234 7.02 15.98 20.53
CA VAL A 234 6.09 15.29 21.45
C VAL A 234 5.44 16.29 22.42
N SER A 235 6.22 17.26 22.94
CA SER A 235 5.68 18.27 23.85
C SER A 235 4.72 19.26 23.19
N LEU A 236 4.73 19.41 21.85
CA LEU A 236 3.71 20.21 21.15
C LEU A 236 2.29 19.65 21.34
N PHE A 237 2.18 18.34 21.58
CA PHE A 237 0.91 17.65 21.75
C PHE A 237 0.64 17.23 23.20
N ASP A 238 1.51 17.56 24.16
CA ASP A 238 1.43 17.10 25.56
C ASP A 238 0.55 18.01 26.44
N GLN A 239 -0.66 18.34 25.97
CA GLN A 239 -1.62 19.19 26.69
C GLN A 239 -2.61 18.39 27.56
N LYS A 240 -2.14 17.33 28.22
CA LYS A 240 -2.97 16.37 28.98
C LYS A 240 -3.79 16.96 30.13
N SER A 241 -3.52 18.21 30.52
CA SER A 241 -4.21 18.89 31.63
C SER A 241 -5.33 19.82 31.17
N ASP A 242 -5.42 20.16 29.88
CA ASP A 242 -6.50 21.01 29.38
C ASP A 242 -7.73 20.15 29.02
N PRO A 243 -8.85 20.28 29.75
CA PRO A 243 -10.07 19.51 29.49
C PRO A 243 -10.70 19.80 28.12
N LYS A 244 -10.22 20.81 27.39
CA LYS A 244 -10.65 21.11 26.02
C LYS A 244 -10.02 20.18 24.98
N TYR A 245 -8.85 19.59 25.25
CA TYR A 245 -8.19 18.67 24.32
C TYR A 245 -8.83 17.30 24.38
N LYS A 246 -9.36 16.87 23.23
CA LYS A 246 -9.92 15.51 23.08
C LYS A 246 -8.93 14.45 22.65
N LEU A 247 -7.71 14.84 22.27
CA LEU A 247 -6.70 13.92 21.75
C LEU A 247 -6.33 12.89 22.83
N ASP A 248 -6.81 11.66 22.67
CA ASP A 248 -6.59 10.55 23.59
C ASP A 248 -5.41 9.67 23.15
N THR A 249 -5.20 9.56 21.83
CA THR A 249 -4.25 8.63 21.22
C THR A 249 -3.35 9.39 20.25
N LEU A 250 -2.09 9.55 20.63
CA LEU A 250 -1.02 10.02 19.75
C LEU A 250 -0.06 8.88 19.46
N ILE A 251 0.05 8.50 18.19
CA ILE A 251 1.05 7.54 17.69
C ILE A 251 2.11 8.33 16.95
N LEU A 252 3.27 8.51 17.57
CA LEU A 252 4.42 9.22 17.03
C LEU A 252 5.68 8.40 17.32
N ASP A 253 6.63 8.38 16.38
CA ASP A 253 7.91 7.71 16.63
C ASP A 253 8.75 8.57 17.58
N SER A 254 9.15 8.00 18.71
CA SER A 254 10.00 8.65 19.70
C SER A 254 11.49 8.38 19.48
N SER A 255 11.85 7.49 18.56
CA SER A 255 13.24 7.09 18.35
C SER A 255 13.91 7.89 17.25
N GLU A 256 15.06 8.48 17.57
CA GLU A 256 15.99 9.09 16.61
C GLU A 256 16.47 8.11 15.51
N ALA A 257 16.16 6.81 15.61
CA ALA A 257 16.58 5.78 14.65
C ALA A 257 15.78 5.77 13.32
N PHE A 258 14.57 6.35 13.27
CA PHE A 258 13.83 6.54 12.01
C PHE A 258 14.29 7.83 11.31
N GLN A 259 15.59 7.92 11.09
CA GLN A 259 16.21 9.11 10.55
C GLN A 259 16.00 9.19 9.02
N LEU A 260 15.34 10.28 8.60
CA LEU A 260 15.61 11.04 7.37
C LEU A 260 15.21 10.43 6.02
N ASN A 261 14.84 9.16 5.97
CA ASN A 261 14.70 8.45 4.70
C ASN A 261 13.36 8.69 3.99
N PRO A 262 13.32 9.38 2.82
CA PRO A 262 12.09 9.58 2.08
C PRO A 262 11.59 8.27 1.44
N GLY A 263 10.29 8.23 1.14
CA GLY A 263 9.69 7.13 0.40
C GLY A 263 9.82 5.77 1.11
N PRO A 264 10.08 4.67 0.38
CA PRO A 264 10.19 3.33 0.95
C PRO A 264 11.29 3.13 1.99
N ARG A 265 12.40 3.89 1.93
CA ARG A 265 13.55 3.72 2.85
C ARG A 265 13.21 3.95 4.32
N LYS A 266 12.11 4.63 4.65
CA LYS A 266 11.61 4.71 6.05
C LYS A 266 11.20 3.36 6.64
N TYR A 267 10.97 2.36 5.80
CA TYR A 267 10.70 0.98 6.18
C TYR A 267 11.95 0.09 6.11
N PHE A 268 13.16 0.68 6.08
CA PHE A 268 14.39 -0.08 5.98
C PHE A 268 14.48 -1.14 7.07
N CYS A 269 14.77 -2.37 6.65
CA CYS A 269 14.88 -3.53 7.52
C CYS A 269 16.33 -4.01 7.51
N PRO A 270 17.02 -4.02 8.65
CA PRO A 270 18.35 -4.60 8.72
C PRO A 270 18.22 -6.12 8.58
N LEU A 271 18.64 -6.65 7.42
CA LEU A 271 18.59 -8.08 7.11
C LEU A 271 19.98 -8.71 7.26
N THR A 272 20.00 -9.97 7.68
CA THR A 272 21.19 -10.82 7.76
C THR A 272 21.02 -12.08 6.95
N LEU A 273 22.13 -12.67 6.50
CA LEU A 273 22.14 -13.92 5.75
C LEU A 273 21.73 -15.10 6.66
N ASP A 274 20.84 -15.97 6.19
CA ASP A 274 20.50 -17.22 6.88
C ASP A 274 21.58 -18.28 6.65
N ASP A 275 22.45 -18.47 7.65
CA ASP A 275 23.56 -19.43 7.70
C ASP A 275 23.13 -20.91 7.64
N ARG A 276 21.83 -21.18 7.71
CA ARG A 276 21.27 -22.54 7.62
C ARG A 276 20.96 -22.96 6.18
N VAL A 277 21.09 -22.06 5.21
CA VAL A 277 20.95 -22.41 3.80
C VAL A 277 22.20 -23.20 3.37
N PRO A 278 22.06 -24.46 2.93
CA PRO A 278 23.21 -25.26 2.52
C PRO A 278 23.80 -24.72 1.21
N HIS A 279 25.10 -24.45 1.23
CA HIS A 279 25.88 -23.89 0.12
C HIS A 279 26.91 -24.88 -0.37
N ASP A 280 27.19 -24.88 -1.68
CA ASP A 280 28.28 -25.66 -2.26
C ASP A 280 29.60 -24.90 -2.13
N MET A 281 30.38 -25.24 -1.10
CA MET A 281 31.60 -24.49 -0.79
C MET A 281 32.69 -24.66 -1.87
N ASP A 282 32.53 -25.59 -2.80
CA ASP A 282 33.44 -25.76 -3.94
C ASP A 282 33.34 -24.59 -4.94
N PHE A 283 32.25 -23.83 -4.93
CA PHE A 283 31.95 -22.80 -5.92
C PHE A 283 31.58 -21.43 -5.34
N ILE A 284 31.57 -21.29 -4.01
CA ILE A 284 31.01 -20.13 -3.33
C ILE A 284 32.02 -19.49 -2.38
N SER A 285 32.04 -18.15 -2.36
CA SER A 285 32.65 -17.38 -1.28
C SER A 285 31.56 -16.65 -0.49
N LEU A 286 31.57 -16.83 0.83
CA LEU A 286 30.73 -16.12 1.78
C LEU A 286 31.57 -15.04 2.47
N ARG A 287 31.27 -13.76 2.22
CA ARG A 287 31.93 -12.62 2.89
C ARG A 287 30.91 -11.53 3.18
N ASP A 288 30.92 -10.96 4.38
CA ASP A 288 30.20 -9.71 4.68
C ASP A 288 28.77 -9.59 4.09
N LYS A 289 27.92 -10.62 4.31
CA LYS A 289 26.53 -10.71 3.78
C LYS A 289 26.41 -10.81 2.25
N SER A 290 27.48 -11.20 1.56
CA SER A 290 27.48 -11.52 0.14
C SER A 290 27.65 -13.02 -0.13
N VAL A 291 27.09 -13.43 -1.26
CA VAL A 291 27.25 -14.76 -1.85
C VAL A 291 27.73 -14.55 -3.29
N SER A 292 28.90 -15.07 -3.62
CA SER A 292 29.50 -15.00 -4.96
C SER A 292 29.74 -16.41 -5.51
N THR A 293 29.44 -16.64 -6.78
CA THR A 293 29.63 -17.93 -7.47
C THR A 293 30.81 -17.88 -8.45
N GLY A 294 31.56 -18.98 -8.55
CA GLY A 294 32.68 -19.13 -9.48
C GLY A 294 32.28 -19.53 -10.91
N SER A 295 33.25 -19.45 -11.83
CA SER A 295 33.11 -19.79 -13.25
C SER A 295 33.00 -21.29 -13.55
N SER A 296 33.32 -22.14 -12.57
CA SER A 296 33.23 -23.60 -12.69
C SER A 296 31.83 -24.15 -12.41
N MET A 297 30.88 -23.29 -12.05
CA MET A 297 29.47 -23.63 -11.89
C MET A 297 28.80 -23.68 -13.27
N ASP A 298 27.96 -24.70 -13.51
CA ASP A 298 27.19 -24.77 -14.76
C ASP A 298 26.19 -23.60 -14.85
N ALA A 299 25.96 -23.07 -16.06
CA ALA A 299 25.14 -21.90 -16.30
C ALA A 299 23.65 -22.09 -15.88
N SER A 300 23.21 -23.34 -15.77
CA SER A 300 21.86 -23.70 -15.30
C SER A 300 21.75 -23.77 -13.76
N GLN A 301 22.87 -23.89 -13.05
CA GLN A 301 22.91 -24.00 -11.60
C GLN A 301 22.83 -22.61 -10.97
N TYR A 302 22.21 -22.53 -9.79
CA TYR A 302 22.16 -21.32 -9.00
C TYR A 302 22.25 -21.63 -7.50
N GLU A 303 22.73 -20.63 -6.76
CA GLU A 303 22.73 -20.61 -5.30
C GLU A 303 21.66 -19.66 -4.78
N ILE A 304 21.16 -19.94 -3.57
CA ILE A 304 20.09 -19.16 -2.95
C ILE A 304 20.65 -18.36 -1.78
N MET A 305 20.58 -17.04 -1.90
CA MET A 305 20.76 -16.14 -0.76
C MET A 305 19.39 -15.87 -0.12
N LEU A 306 19.25 -16.08 1.20
CA LEU A 306 18.00 -15.84 1.93
C LEU A 306 18.25 -15.02 3.20
N SER A 307 17.33 -14.11 3.54
CA SER A 307 17.38 -13.42 4.83
C SER A 307 17.01 -14.35 5.98
N LYS A 308 17.65 -14.16 7.13
CA LYS A 308 17.31 -14.85 8.39
C LYS A 308 16.01 -14.31 8.99
N GLU A 309 15.82 -13.00 8.93
CA GLU A 309 14.66 -12.28 9.41
C GLU A 309 13.50 -12.45 8.43
N ALA A 310 12.31 -12.70 8.99
CA ALA A 310 11.09 -12.67 8.20
C ALA A 310 10.69 -11.23 7.92
N LEU A 311 10.38 -10.93 6.66
CA LEU A 311 9.78 -9.67 6.25
C LEU A 311 8.44 -9.51 6.98
N THR A 312 8.22 -8.36 7.60
CA THR A 312 7.02 -8.01 8.37
C THR A 312 6.00 -7.26 7.51
N LYS A 313 5.12 -6.42 8.09
CA LYS A 313 4.02 -5.77 7.37
C LYS A 313 4.52 -4.93 6.18
N ARG A 314 5.55 -4.12 6.41
CA ARG A 314 6.22 -3.30 5.40
C ARG A 314 7.71 -3.37 5.63
N CYS A 315 8.43 -3.70 4.57
CA CYS A 315 9.88 -3.87 4.63
C CYS A 315 10.51 -3.31 3.37
N TYR A 316 11.54 -2.50 3.57
CA TYR A 316 12.44 -2.06 2.52
C TYR A 316 13.84 -2.63 2.78
N TRP A 317 14.53 -3.09 1.73
CA TRP A 317 15.93 -3.51 1.82
C TRP A 317 16.63 -3.24 0.49
N GLU A 318 17.95 -3.14 0.52
CA GLU A 318 18.77 -2.92 -0.67
C GLU A 318 19.69 -4.11 -0.90
N VAL A 319 19.91 -4.46 -2.17
CA VAL A 319 20.81 -5.53 -2.61
C VAL A 319 21.78 -4.96 -3.63
N GLU A 320 23.07 -5.16 -3.40
CA GLU A 320 24.10 -4.93 -4.43
C GLU A 320 24.28 -6.20 -5.26
N VAL A 321 24.37 -6.03 -6.57
CA VAL A 321 24.47 -7.15 -7.52
C VAL A 321 25.49 -6.88 -8.61
N SER A 322 26.15 -7.94 -9.06
CA SER A 322 27.07 -7.90 -10.18
C SER A 322 27.16 -9.26 -10.88
N GLY A 323 27.63 -9.25 -12.13
CA GLY A 323 27.94 -10.45 -12.88
C GLY A 323 26.89 -10.83 -13.93
N ASP A 324 26.86 -12.11 -14.27
CA ASP A 324 26.15 -12.58 -15.46
C ASP A 324 24.65 -12.74 -15.25
N ARG A 325 24.19 -13.24 -14.10
CA ARG A 325 22.76 -13.42 -13.83
C ARG A 325 22.41 -13.46 -12.34
N VAL A 326 21.49 -12.58 -11.93
CA VAL A 326 20.90 -12.56 -10.59
C VAL A 326 19.38 -12.38 -10.68
N GLU A 327 18.63 -13.16 -9.90
CA GLU A 327 17.19 -12.96 -9.72
C GLU A 327 16.92 -12.49 -8.29
N ILE A 328 16.21 -11.38 -8.11
CA ILE A 328 15.97 -10.77 -6.78
C ILE A 328 14.47 -10.69 -6.50
N GLY A 329 14.05 -11.11 -5.32
CA GLY A 329 12.64 -11.03 -4.92
C GLY A 329 12.42 -11.43 -3.47
N VAL A 330 11.30 -12.09 -3.22
CA VAL A 330 10.95 -12.66 -1.92
C VAL A 330 10.68 -14.16 -2.05
N SER A 331 10.95 -14.92 -0.99
CA SER A 331 10.74 -16.36 -0.98
C SER A 331 10.15 -16.84 0.35
N SER A 332 9.52 -18.01 0.31
CA SER A 332 9.14 -18.77 1.50
C SER A 332 10.19 -19.85 1.81
N ARG A 333 10.29 -20.26 3.08
CA ARG A 333 11.23 -21.31 3.51
C ARG A 333 10.85 -22.74 3.06
N ALA A 334 9.88 -22.92 2.18
CA ALA A 334 9.38 -24.24 1.79
C ALA A 334 10.41 -25.02 0.92
N GLN A 335 11.22 -25.82 1.62
CA GLN A 335 11.89 -27.09 1.27
C GLN A 335 12.71 -27.25 -0.03
N LYS A 336 14.02 -27.45 0.19
CA LYS A 336 14.98 -28.37 -0.46
C LYS A 336 14.52 -29.06 -1.77
N SER A 337 15.08 -28.63 -2.89
CA SER A 337 15.48 -29.54 -3.98
C SER A 337 16.64 -28.94 -4.77
N ARG A 338 17.81 -29.60 -4.73
CA ARG A 338 18.93 -29.40 -5.65
C ARG A 338 18.84 -30.50 -6.72
N ARG A 339 18.02 -30.35 -7.76
CA ARG A 339 18.07 -31.21 -8.97
C ARG A 339 17.65 -30.43 -10.22
N ALA A 340 18.37 -30.69 -11.32
CA ALA A 340 18.12 -30.07 -12.63
C ALA A 340 16.86 -30.58 -13.34
N ASP A 341 16.26 -31.70 -12.87
CA ASP A 341 15.09 -32.35 -13.49
C ASP A 341 13.74 -31.91 -12.90
N ASP A 342 13.72 -30.97 -11.95
CA ASP A 342 12.46 -30.33 -11.51
C ASP A 342 12.00 -29.39 -12.64
N GLN A 343 11.26 -29.96 -13.60
CA GLN A 343 10.53 -29.21 -14.61
C GLN A 343 9.67 -28.13 -13.94
N MET A 344 9.97 -26.86 -14.24
CA MET A 344 9.11 -25.70 -13.98
C MET A 344 8.60 -25.51 -12.53
N GLY A 345 9.40 -24.79 -11.72
CA GLY A 345 8.89 -23.57 -11.07
C GLY A 345 7.94 -23.66 -9.86
N GLN A 346 7.89 -24.75 -9.09
CA GLN A 346 7.06 -24.82 -7.87
C GLN A 346 7.79 -24.58 -6.52
N SER A 347 8.97 -23.97 -6.52
CA SER A 347 9.73 -23.73 -5.27
C SER A 347 9.66 -22.27 -4.81
N GLY A 348 8.55 -21.90 -4.16
CA GLY A 348 8.46 -20.83 -3.12
C GLY A 348 8.95 -19.40 -3.41
N PHE A 349 9.47 -19.11 -4.60
CA PHE A 349 10.05 -17.84 -5.03
C PHE A 349 8.97 -17.04 -5.75
N PHE A 350 8.59 -15.92 -5.16
CA PHE A 350 7.52 -15.04 -5.64
C PHE A 350 8.05 -14.08 -6.72
N PRO A 351 7.25 -13.14 -7.29
CA PRO A 351 7.70 -12.30 -8.40
C PRO A 351 9.10 -11.74 -8.17
N CYS A 352 9.97 -11.93 -9.15
CA CYS A 352 11.36 -11.53 -9.05
C CYS A 352 11.77 -10.67 -10.24
N LEU A 353 12.71 -9.76 -9.98
CA LEU A 353 13.41 -9.01 -11.00
C LEU A 353 14.58 -9.86 -11.51
N VAL A 354 14.68 -10.02 -12.82
CA VAL A 354 15.76 -10.74 -13.50
C VAL A 354 16.77 -9.76 -14.05
N ILE A 355 18.02 -9.97 -13.66
CA ILE A 355 19.18 -9.22 -14.13
C ILE A 355 20.04 -10.20 -14.89
N TYR A 356 20.37 -9.88 -16.14
CA TYR A 356 21.19 -10.70 -17.00
C TYR A 356 22.17 -9.82 -17.77
N LEU A 357 23.46 -10.17 -17.74
CA LEU A 357 24.57 -9.41 -18.32
C LEU A 357 24.53 -7.92 -17.93
N ASN A 358 24.34 -7.64 -16.64
CA ASN A 358 24.15 -6.29 -16.10
C ASN A 358 23.02 -5.47 -16.77
N LYS A 359 21.99 -6.13 -17.30
CA LYS A 359 20.79 -5.48 -17.85
C LYS A 359 19.54 -6.00 -17.16
N LEU A 360 18.56 -5.11 -16.99
CA LEU A 360 17.23 -5.49 -16.50
C LEU A 360 16.49 -6.24 -17.62
N HIS A 361 16.34 -7.56 -17.49
CA HIS A 361 15.74 -8.38 -18.54
C HIS A 361 14.21 -8.48 -18.42
N GLY A 362 13.68 -8.37 -17.21
CA GLY A 362 12.24 -8.40 -17.00
C GLY A 362 11.89 -9.02 -15.66
N PHE A 363 10.61 -9.31 -15.50
CA PHE A 363 10.06 -9.77 -14.24
C PHE A 363 9.41 -11.12 -14.41
N LEU A 364 9.84 -12.09 -13.61
CA LEU A 364 9.30 -13.45 -13.65
C LEU A 364 8.25 -13.63 -12.56
N GLN A 365 7.08 -14.14 -12.95
CA GLN A 365 6.10 -14.72 -12.03
C GLN A 365 5.72 -16.10 -12.52
N ASN A 366 5.86 -17.12 -11.66
CA ASN A 366 5.60 -18.53 -12.00
C ASN A 366 6.36 -19.04 -13.24
N GLY A 367 7.52 -18.46 -13.55
CA GLY A 367 8.33 -18.83 -14.71
C GLY A 367 7.98 -18.12 -16.02
N GLU A 368 6.97 -17.22 -16.02
CA GLU A 368 6.60 -16.41 -17.17
C GLU A 368 7.11 -14.97 -17.01
N ILE A 369 7.61 -14.38 -18.10
CA ILE A 369 8.01 -12.96 -18.14
C ILE A 369 6.73 -12.12 -18.20
N MET A 370 6.48 -11.33 -17.15
CA MET A 370 5.28 -10.50 -17.03
C MET A 370 5.39 -9.18 -17.80
N ALA A 371 6.60 -8.64 -17.90
CA ALA A 371 6.88 -7.38 -18.57
C ALA A 371 8.36 -7.35 -18.95
N ASP A 372 8.63 -6.99 -20.20
CA ASP A 372 9.98 -6.63 -20.62
C ASP A 372 10.36 -5.30 -19.97
N CYS A 373 11.56 -5.27 -19.36
CA CYS A 373 12.12 -4.01 -18.87
C CYS A 373 12.64 -3.18 -20.06
N PRO A 374 12.68 -1.84 -19.95
CA PRO A 374 13.45 -1.04 -20.88
C PRO A 374 14.92 -1.51 -20.84
N ASP A 375 15.62 -1.50 -21.98
CA ASP A 375 17.05 -1.86 -22.08
C ASP A 375 17.91 -0.83 -21.34
N LEU A 376 17.92 -0.96 -20.02
CA LEU A 376 18.59 -0.10 -19.06
C LEU A 376 19.76 -0.86 -18.46
N ASP A 377 20.89 -0.18 -18.36
CA ASP A 377 22.01 -0.66 -17.55
C ASP A 377 21.51 -0.91 -16.13
N CYS A 378 21.84 -2.09 -15.59
CA CYS A 378 21.44 -2.46 -14.26
C CYS A 378 22.15 -1.54 -13.26
N PRO A 379 21.41 -0.87 -12.37
CA PRO A 379 22.05 -0.22 -11.24
C PRO A 379 22.75 -1.29 -10.41
N GLN A 380 23.98 -1.00 -9.96
CA GLN A 380 24.71 -1.91 -9.07
C GLN A 380 23.96 -2.19 -7.76
N ARG A 381 23.03 -1.30 -7.39
CA ARG A 381 22.22 -1.42 -6.17
C ARG A 381 20.73 -1.30 -6.47
N ILE A 382 19.96 -2.25 -5.95
CA ILE A 382 18.52 -2.37 -6.16
C ILE A 382 17.81 -2.36 -4.81
N GLY A 383 16.83 -1.49 -4.68
CA GLY A 383 15.95 -1.38 -3.53
C GLY A 383 14.68 -2.18 -3.75
N LEU A 384 14.24 -2.91 -2.75
CA LEU A 384 13.00 -3.68 -2.78
C LEU A 384 12.11 -3.21 -1.65
N TYR A 385 10.83 -2.99 -1.95
CA TYR A 385 9.81 -2.61 -0.97
C TYR A 385 8.65 -3.59 -1.01
N LEU A 386 8.48 -4.36 0.06
CA LEU A 386 7.32 -5.20 0.27
C LEU A 386 6.30 -4.46 1.12
N ASN A 387 5.09 -4.26 0.58
CA ASN A 387 3.91 -3.91 1.36
C ASN A 387 2.94 -5.10 1.40
N LYS A 388 2.95 -5.87 2.49
CA LYS A 388 2.05 -7.02 2.65
C LYS A 388 0.57 -6.65 2.71
N ASN A 389 0.24 -5.45 3.17
CA ASN A 389 -1.16 -5.01 3.25
C ASN A 389 -1.71 -4.63 1.88
N ALA A 390 -0.88 -4.09 0.98
CA ALA A 390 -1.21 -3.86 -0.42
C ALA A 390 -1.05 -5.13 -1.27
N GLU A 391 -0.44 -6.18 -0.70
CA GLU A 391 0.13 -7.32 -1.43
C GLU A 391 1.00 -6.90 -2.61
N CYS A 392 1.85 -5.89 -2.39
CA CYS A 392 2.64 -5.27 -3.44
C CYS A 392 4.13 -5.46 -3.17
N LEU A 393 4.90 -5.77 -4.22
CA LEU A 393 6.36 -5.74 -4.20
C LEU A 393 6.84 -4.75 -5.26
N SER A 394 7.60 -3.74 -4.83
CA SER A 394 8.14 -2.71 -5.70
C SER A 394 9.66 -2.82 -5.77
N PHE A 395 10.21 -2.55 -6.94
CA PHE A 395 11.64 -2.56 -7.23
C PHE A 395 12.10 -1.15 -7.60
N TYR A 396 13.25 -0.74 -7.08
CA TYR A 396 13.81 0.58 -7.26
C TYR A 396 15.27 0.48 -7.69
N SER A 397 15.67 1.33 -8.61
CA SER A 397 17.08 1.66 -8.84
C SER A 397 17.54 2.58 -7.72
N VAL A 398 18.69 2.26 -7.14
CA VAL A 398 19.30 3.04 -6.06
C VAL A 398 20.55 3.71 -6.60
N CYS A 399 20.52 5.03 -6.70
CA CYS A 399 21.67 5.84 -7.08
C CYS A 399 21.83 6.96 -6.06
N GLU A 400 22.93 6.94 -5.30
CA GLU A 400 23.16 7.84 -4.17
C GLU A 400 21.94 7.86 -3.21
N ASP A 401 21.34 9.03 -3.04
CA ASP A 401 20.16 9.25 -2.19
C ASP A 401 18.82 9.14 -2.93
N LYS A 402 18.83 8.84 -4.24
CA LYS A 402 17.64 8.78 -5.08
C LYS A 402 17.15 7.35 -5.29
N LEU A 403 15.85 7.17 -5.10
CA LEU A 403 15.13 5.96 -5.51
C LEU A 403 14.32 6.24 -6.78
N THR A 404 14.56 5.47 -7.82
CA THR A 404 13.76 5.49 -9.05
C THR A 404 12.96 4.20 -9.14
N LEU A 405 11.63 4.27 -9.16
CA LEU A 405 10.78 3.08 -9.30
C LEU A 405 11.06 2.42 -10.65
N LEU A 406 11.48 1.16 -10.62
CA LEU A 406 11.67 0.32 -11.80
C LEU A 406 10.38 -0.39 -12.16
N ALA A 407 9.72 -0.98 -11.16
CA ALA A 407 8.45 -1.66 -11.34
C ALA A 407 7.71 -1.88 -10.02
N LYS A 408 6.40 -2.10 -10.13
CA LYS A 408 5.49 -2.37 -9.03
C LYS A 408 4.62 -3.57 -9.39
N PHE A 409 4.68 -4.62 -8.57
CA PHE A 409 3.94 -5.86 -8.77
C PHE A 409 2.80 -5.98 -7.77
N PRO A 410 1.54 -5.84 -8.21
CA PRO A 410 0.41 -6.32 -7.44
C PRO A 410 0.46 -7.86 -7.42
N SER A 411 0.77 -8.45 -6.27
CA SER A 411 0.88 -9.90 -6.11
C SER A 411 -0.36 -10.46 -5.44
N THR A 412 -1.20 -11.16 -6.20
CA THR A 412 -2.40 -11.82 -5.67
C THR A 412 -2.10 -13.12 -4.90
N GLY A 413 -0.83 -13.39 -4.54
CA GLY A 413 -0.36 -14.73 -4.16
C GLY A 413 0.56 -14.86 -2.93
N PHE A 414 1.16 -13.78 -2.42
CA PHE A 414 2.08 -13.85 -1.26
C PHE A 414 1.50 -14.60 -0.05
N THR A 415 0.19 -14.42 0.17
CA THR A 415 -0.52 -14.99 1.31
C THR A 415 -1.07 -16.40 1.07
N LYS A 416 -1.16 -16.87 -0.19
CA LYS A 416 -1.68 -18.20 -0.55
C LYS A 416 -0.62 -19.32 -0.48
N VAL A 417 0.66 -18.98 -0.65
CA VAL A 417 1.72 -19.98 -0.92
C VAL A 417 2.50 -20.40 0.34
N THR A 418 2.29 -19.79 1.50
CA THR A 418 3.08 -20.11 2.70
C THR A 418 2.25 -20.80 3.79
N SER A 419 2.53 -22.08 4.03
CA SER A 419 1.99 -22.84 5.17
C SER A 419 2.35 -22.24 6.55
N ALA A 420 3.26 -21.26 6.59
CA ALA A 420 3.69 -20.54 7.79
C ALA A 420 3.58 -18.99 7.71
N GLY A 421 3.05 -18.40 6.62
CA GLY A 421 2.81 -16.94 6.53
C GLY A 421 4.05 -16.03 6.42
N LYS A 422 5.27 -16.58 6.44
CA LYS A 422 6.52 -15.80 6.50
C LYS A 422 7.20 -15.73 5.13
N LEU A 423 7.54 -14.50 4.74
CA LEU A 423 8.34 -14.18 3.56
C LEU A 423 9.73 -13.72 3.99
N PHE A 424 10.72 -13.96 3.16
CA PHE A 424 12.13 -13.63 3.38
C PHE A 424 12.66 -12.93 2.12
N ALA A 425 13.61 -12.00 2.28
CA ALA A 425 14.32 -11.46 1.14
C ALA A 425 15.16 -12.58 0.50
N ALA A 426 15.17 -12.65 -0.82
CA ALA A 426 15.79 -13.78 -1.51
C ALA A 426 16.46 -13.35 -2.82
N CYS A 427 17.60 -13.97 -3.12
CA CYS A 427 18.26 -13.89 -4.42
C CYS A 427 18.61 -15.29 -4.94
N ARG A 428 18.45 -15.52 -6.25
CA ARG A 428 19.10 -16.62 -6.95
C ARG A 428 20.31 -16.08 -7.69
N ILE A 429 21.45 -16.72 -7.48
CA ILE A 429 22.75 -16.24 -7.94
C ILE A 429 23.33 -17.35 -8.81
N TYR A 430 23.46 -17.08 -10.10
CA TYR A 430 23.97 -18.03 -11.10
C TYR A 430 25.49 -17.88 -11.24
N SER A 431 26.13 -18.71 -12.07
CA SER A 431 27.57 -18.67 -12.36
C SER A 431 28.10 -17.24 -12.60
N ASN A 432 29.33 -16.95 -12.14
CA ASN A 432 29.99 -15.64 -12.27
C ASN A 432 29.18 -14.45 -11.76
N SER A 433 28.39 -14.63 -10.71
CA SER A 433 27.53 -13.57 -10.19
C SER A 433 27.69 -13.42 -8.68
N GLU A 434 27.42 -12.22 -8.19
CA GLU A 434 27.43 -11.90 -6.77
C GLU A 434 26.19 -11.11 -6.40
N ALA A 435 25.65 -11.40 -5.22
CA ALA A 435 24.66 -10.56 -4.57
C ALA A 435 25.02 -10.32 -3.10
N LYS A 436 24.77 -9.10 -2.61
CA LYS A 436 25.10 -8.67 -1.25
C LYS A 436 23.96 -7.89 -0.62
N LEU A 437 23.56 -8.27 0.59
CA LEU A 437 22.57 -7.51 1.37
C LEU A 437 23.20 -6.26 2.01
N ILE A 438 22.57 -5.11 1.80
CA ILE A 438 22.97 -3.84 2.40
C ILE A 438 22.25 -3.66 3.74
N SER A 439 22.96 -3.11 4.74
CA SER A 439 22.47 -2.93 6.11
C SER A 439 22.72 -1.55 6.65
#